data_AF-A0A315EVS5-F1
#
_entry.id   AF-A0A315EVS5-F1
#
_cell.length_a   1.000
_cell.length_b   1.000
_cell.length_c   1.000
_cell.angle_alpha   90.00
_cell.angle_beta   90.00
_cell.angle_gamma   90.00
#
_symmetry.space_group_name_H-M   'P 1'
#
loop_
_entity.id
_entity.type
_entity.pdbx_description
1 polymer ?
#
loop_
_entity_poly.entity_id
_entity_poly.type
_entity_poly.pdbx_seq_one_letter_code
_entity_poly.pdbx_strand_id
1 'polypeptide(L)'
;MQLTNGAIKVGVQPPPLNPTAVEEYEGVDLNTFDLSAFAKPAKVRTASSAGTDVLSNNPEVQKFLTEGAELFKLGERYEVEIVQRGHNALYELLASIYDFSMRIENSSFKEKILTEIRKDLKDNHSITIKSNTPAINTMVKYMVRSDKVTASRYLKVLTVAQKENLVAADLPAYIARRGGVSQIQDVESAALAKGTGDKNNKERTSLIREYYELVGKASKLDFDFDGDVCVYAEEKEGKTEESSFCVFVAVHVGGSKFKMVSANELGKAYEDNLVKFIGKTLPNDLTVLEHGVRNLKKQISMDKSQPESLRKEMQVQLAIPLKHKQVEVIDMDNSDDAPL
;
A
#
# COMPACT_ATOMS: atom_id res chain seq x y z
N MET A 1 -18.97 34.78 -40.70
CA MET A 1 -19.64 34.90 -39.40
C MET A 1 -18.69 34.36 -38.34
N GLN A 2 -18.05 35.26 -37.62
CA GLN A 2 -17.29 34.96 -36.41
C GLN A 2 -18.29 34.81 -35.27
N LEU A 3 -18.16 33.75 -34.48
CA LEU A 3 -18.71 33.71 -33.13
C LEU A 3 -17.56 33.42 -32.17
N THR A 4 -17.41 34.36 -31.25
CA THR A 4 -16.34 34.58 -30.30
C THR A 4 -16.51 33.69 -29.08
N ASN A 5 -15.53 32.83 -28.79
CA ASN A 5 -15.41 32.19 -27.48
C ASN A 5 -14.63 33.14 -26.55
N GLY A 6 -15.38 33.83 -25.69
CA GLY A 6 -14.86 34.68 -24.62
C GLY A 6 -14.13 33.86 -23.55
N ALA A 7 -13.04 34.45 -23.08
CA ALA A 7 -12.09 33.98 -22.08
C ALA A 7 -12.68 33.43 -20.77
N ILE A 8 -12.15 32.27 -20.33
CA ILE A 8 -11.67 32.10 -18.95
C ILE A 8 -10.25 31.52 -19.04
N LYS A 9 -9.26 32.43 -19.05
CA LYS A 9 -7.88 32.10 -18.68
C LYS A 9 -7.75 32.31 -17.17
N VAL A 10 -7.86 31.24 -16.41
CA VAL A 10 -7.23 31.17 -15.09
C VAL A 10 -6.48 29.85 -15.07
N GLY A 11 -5.14 29.95 -15.04
CA GLY A 11 -4.28 28.78 -14.93
C GLY A 11 -4.57 28.09 -13.61
N VAL A 12 -5.23 26.94 -13.67
CA VAL A 12 -5.22 26.00 -12.56
C VAL A 12 -3.84 25.39 -12.56
N GLN A 13 -3.01 25.86 -11.64
CA GLN A 13 -1.75 25.22 -11.29
C GLN A 13 -2.09 23.74 -10.97
N PRO A 14 -1.43 22.76 -11.60
CA PRO A 14 -1.62 21.38 -11.20
C PRO A 14 -1.32 21.28 -9.70
N PRO A 15 -2.10 20.51 -8.93
CA PRO A 15 -1.81 20.30 -7.52
C PRO A 15 -0.36 19.83 -7.40
N PRO A 16 0.40 20.33 -6.40
CA PRO A 16 1.78 19.92 -6.23
C PRO A 16 1.82 18.39 -6.17
N LEU A 17 2.69 17.83 -7.01
CA LEU A 17 3.11 16.44 -6.91
C LEU A 17 3.44 16.15 -5.45
N ASN A 18 2.95 15.03 -4.92
CA ASN A 18 3.33 14.53 -3.60
C ASN A 18 4.83 14.75 -3.38
N PRO A 19 5.24 15.45 -2.31
CA PRO A 19 6.65 15.57 -2.00
C PRO A 19 7.25 14.18 -1.88
N THR A 20 8.42 13.99 -2.49
CA THR A 20 9.27 12.84 -2.21
C THR A 20 9.52 12.76 -0.70
N ALA A 21 9.56 11.56 -0.14
CA ALA A 21 9.55 11.25 1.29
C ALA A 21 10.63 11.92 2.17
N VAL A 22 11.51 12.74 1.59
CA VAL A 22 12.59 13.47 2.26
C VAL A 22 12.15 14.86 2.72
N GLU A 23 11.12 15.46 2.10
CA GLU A 23 10.68 16.84 2.45
C GLU A 23 9.65 16.90 3.59
N GLU A 24 9.02 15.78 3.98
CA GLU A 24 7.89 15.79 4.93
C GLU A 24 8.31 15.86 6.41
N TYR A 25 9.61 15.74 6.71
CA TYR A 25 10.13 15.69 8.09
C TYR A 25 11.30 16.64 8.39
N GLU A 26 11.61 17.59 7.49
CA GLU A 26 12.55 18.67 7.80
C GLU A 26 12.01 19.53 8.96
N GLY A 27 12.69 19.50 10.11
CA GLY A 27 12.34 20.29 11.30
C GLY A 27 11.57 19.55 12.40
N VAL A 28 11.32 18.24 12.28
CA VAL A 28 10.68 17.46 13.35
C VAL A 28 11.70 17.09 14.43
N ASP A 29 11.53 17.63 15.64
CA ASP A 29 12.31 17.20 16.80
C ASP A 29 11.89 15.78 17.23
N LEU A 30 12.72 14.81 16.87
CA LEU A 30 12.48 13.39 17.19
C LEU A 30 12.42 13.13 18.70
N ASN A 31 12.99 14.01 19.54
CA ASN A 31 12.98 13.84 21.00
C ASN A 31 11.61 14.17 21.63
N THR A 32 10.72 14.83 20.89
CA THR A 32 9.38 15.24 21.34
C THR A 32 8.25 14.72 20.45
N PHE A 33 8.57 13.97 19.39
CA PHE A 33 7.61 13.42 18.43
C PHE A 33 6.57 12.48 19.07
N ASP A 34 5.28 12.73 18.79
CA ASP A 34 4.12 11.97 19.31
C ASP A 34 3.37 11.22 18.19
N LEU A 35 3.29 9.90 18.30
CA LEU A 35 2.58 9.02 17.37
C LEU A 35 1.04 9.08 17.51
N SER A 36 0.51 9.61 18.61
CA SER A 36 -0.93 9.65 18.89
C SER A 36 -1.72 10.51 17.89
N ALA A 37 -1.06 11.49 17.25
CA ALA A 37 -1.64 12.32 16.20
C ALA A 37 -1.90 11.54 14.91
N PHE A 38 -1.08 10.52 14.63
CA PHE A 38 -1.13 9.68 13.43
C PHE A 38 -2.01 8.44 13.62
N ALA A 39 -2.14 7.95 14.85
CA ALA A 39 -2.93 6.77 15.18
C ALA A 39 -4.47 6.99 15.20
N LYS A 40 -4.95 8.23 14.99
CA LYS A 40 -6.39 8.55 14.98
C LYS A 40 -6.95 8.41 13.57
N PRO A 41 -7.71 7.35 13.23
CA PRO A 41 -8.45 7.33 11.98
C PRO A 41 -9.43 8.51 11.94
N ALA A 42 -9.68 9.07 10.75
CA ALA A 42 -10.62 10.18 10.58
C ALA A 42 -11.97 9.85 11.25
N LYS A 43 -12.39 10.68 12.22
CA LYS A 43 -13.65 10.51 12.94
C LYS A 43 -14.81 10.53 11.95
N VAL A 44 -15.40 9.37 11.66
CA VAL A 44 -16.76 9.32 11.12
C VAL A 44 -17.69 9.74 12.27
N ARG A 45 -18.19 10.97 12.20
CA ARG A 45 -19.18 11.48 13.15
C ARG A 45 -20.44 10.63 13.03
N THR A 46 -20.75 9.82 14.04
CA THR A 46 -22.08 9.26 14.22
C THR A 46 -23.03 10.41 14.60
N ALA A 47 -23.88 10.80 13.66
CA ALA A 47 -24.87 11.85 13.88
C ALA A 47 -25.85 11.47 15.01
N SER A 48 -26.07 12.40 15.92
CA SER A 48 -27.13 12.34 16.93
C SER A 48 -28.49 12.38 16.24
N SER A 49 -29.30 11.35 16.46
CA SER A 49 -30.66 11.17 15.93
C SER A 49 -31.69 12.02 16.68
N ALA A 50 -31.69 13.32 16.44
CA ALA A 50 -32.79 14.21 16.86
C ALA A 50 -32.92 15.36 15.85
N GLY A 51 -33.53 15.09 14.70
CA GLY A 51 -33.83 16.13 13.70
C GLY A 51 -34.13 15.65 12.28
N THR A 52 -33.93 14.36 11.97
CA THR A 52 -33.91 13.87 10.57
C THR A 52 -35.28 13.62 9.94
N ASP A 53 -36.37 13.66 10.70
CA ASP A 53 -37.66 13.15 10.22
C ASP A 53 -38.50 14.19 9.43
N VAL A 54 -38.07 15.45 9.39
CA VAL A 54 -38.80 16.53 8.68
C VAL A 54 -38.21 16.81 7.28
N LEU A 55 -36.94 16.43 7.03
CA LEU A 55 -36.24 16.68 5.76
C LEU A 55 -36.37 15.54 4.73
N SER A 56 -36.73 14.33 5.17
CA SER A 56 -36.86 13.13 4.32
C SER A 56 -38.00 13.19 3.31
N ASN A 57 -39.02 14.02 3.55
CA ASN A 57 -40.18 14.21 2.68
C ASN A 57 -40.10 15.46 1.81
N ASN A 58 -38.97 16.17 1.79
CA ASN A 58 -38.79 17.30 0.88
C ASN A 58 -38.63 16.76 -0.56
N PRO A 59 -39.49 17.15 -1.53
CA PRO A 59 -39.42 16.66 -2.90
C PRO A 59 -38.10 16.99 -3.60
N GLU A 60 -37.42 18.06 -3.20
CA GLU A 60 -36.09 18.42 -3.69
C GLU A 60 -35.03 17.44 -3.19
N VAL A 61 -35.09 17.04 -1.91
CA VAL A 61 -34.19 16.04 -1.32
C VAL A 61 -34.38 14.68 -2.01
N GLN A 62 -35.62 14.27 -2.24
CA GLN A 62 -35.93 13.01 -2.95
C GLN A 62 -35.44 13.02 -4.41
N LYS A 63 -35.50 14.18 -5.08
CA LYS A 63 -34.95 14.36 -6.43
C LYS A 63 -33.44 14.14 -6.45
N PHE A 64 -32.69 14.78 -5.55
CA PHE A 64 -31.23 14.59 -5.45
C PHE A 64 -30.84 13.16 -5.06
N LEU A 65 -31.61 12.50 -4.20
CA LEU A 65 -31.38 11.09 -3.87
C LEU A 65 -31.60 10.17 -5.08
N THR A 66 -32.61 10.47 -5.90
CA THR A 66 -32.89 9.71 -7.13
C THR A 66 -31.79 9.92 -8.17
N GLU A 67 -31.39 11.18 -8.42
CA GLU A 67 -30.28 11.50 -9.33
C GLU A 67 -28.96 10.86 -8.84
N GLY A 68 -28.69 10.88 -7.53
CA GLY A 68 -27.54 10.21 -6.94
C GLY A 68 -27.56 8.69 -7.14
N ALA A 69 -28.72 8.04 -7.03
CA ALA A 69 -28.86 6.61 -7.28
C ALA A 69 -28.67 6.25 -8.77
N GLU A 70 -29.09 7.12 -9.70
CA GLU A 70 -28.83 6.93 -11.13
C GLU A 70 -27.35 7.08 -11.47
N LEU A 71 -26.67 8.07 -10.89
CA LEU A 71 -25.22 8.24 -11.03
C LEU A 71 -24.45 7.06 -10.43
N PHE A 72 -24.90 6.52 -9.30
CA PHE A 72 -24.32 5.32 -8.70
C PHE A 72 -24.40 4.11 -9.66
N LYS A 73 -25.58 3.84 -10.22
CA LYS A 73 -25.78 2.78 -11.23
C LYS A 73 -24.97 3.01 -12.50
N LEU A 74 -24.75 4.26 -12.89
CA LEU A 74 -23.85 4.60 -13.99
C LEU A 74 -22.40 4.24 -13.65
N GLY A 75 -21.95 4.51 -12.42
CA GLY A 75 -20.65 4.10 -11.90
C GLY A 75 -20.46 2.58 -11.89
N GLU A 76 -21.44 1.82 -11.42
CA GLU A 76 -21.41 0.35 -11.44
C GLU A 76 -21.26 -0.21 -12.86
N ARG A 77 -22.00 0.36 -13.83
CA ARG A 77 -21.89 -0.03 -15.24
C ARG A 77 -20.53 0.29 -15.82
N TYR A 78 -19.99 1.47 -15.53
CA TYR A 78 -18.65 1.86 -15.98
C TYR A 78 -17.58 0.88 -15.46
N GLU A 79 -17.65 0.50 -14.19
CA GLU A 79 -16.71 -0.44 -13.58
C GLU A 79 -16.74 -1.81 -14.28
N VAL A 80 -17.91 -2.36 -14.53
CA VAL A 80 -18.05 -3.69 -15.15
C VAL A 80 -17.75 -3.65 -16.65
N GLU A 81 -18.38 -2.74 -17.39
CA GLU A 81 -18.35 -2.75 -18.86
C GLU A 81 -17.05 -2.21 -19.44
N ILE A 82 -16.40 -1.26 -18.75
CA ILE A 82 -15.21 -0.57 -19.25
C ILE A 82 -13.96 -1.01 -18.49
N VAL A 83 -13.97 -0.92 -17.15
CA VAL A 83 -12.75 -1.16 -16.35
C VAL A 83 -12.40 -2.65 -16.33
N GLN A 84 -13.30 -3.51 -15.87
CA GLN A 84 -13.05 -4.96 -15.78
C GLN A 84 -12.82 -5.58 -17.15
N ARG A 85 -13.64 -5.21 -18.15
CA ARG A 85 -13.46 -5.68 -19.52
C ARG A 85 -12.13 -5.24 -20.12
N GLY A 86 -11.73 -3.99 -19.87
CA GLY A 86 -10.42 -3.47 -20.28
C GLY A 86 -9.26 -4.20 -19.64
N HIS A 87 -9.36 -4.54 -18.35
CA HIS A 87 -8.36 -5.35 -17.66
C HIS A 87 -8.26 -6.77 -18.22
N ASN A 88 -9.38 -7.44 -18.47
CA ASN A 88 -9.38 -8.79 -19.05
C ASN A 88 -8.73 -8.80 -20.44
N ALA A 89 -9.10 -7.85 -21.31
CA ALA A 89 -8.50 -7.72 -22.64
C ALA A 89 -6.99 -7.45 -22.58
N LEU A 90 -6.54 -6.62 -21.63
CA LEU A 90 -5.11 -6.38 -21.41
C LEU A 90 -4.39 -7.66 -20.98
N TYR A 91 -4.98 -8.46 -20.09
CA TYR A 91 -4.33 -9.67 -19.58
C TYR A 91 -4.21 -10.74 -20.67
N GLU A 92 -5.21 -10.87 -21.53
CA GLU A 92 -5.17 -11.73 -22.72
C GLU A 92 -4.09 -11.28 -23.72
N LEU A 93 -3.94 -9.97 -23.94
CA LEU A 93 -2.86 -9.42 -24.77
C LEU A 93 -1.48 -9.78 -24.19
N LEU A 94 -1.30 -9.63 -22.88
CA LEU A 94 -0.06 -9.99 -22.19
C LEU A 94 0.25 -11.49 -22.30
N ALA A 95 -0.77 -12.35 -22.17
CA ALA A 95 -0.64 -13.79 -22.38
C ALA A 95 -0.19 -14.13 -23.81
N SER A 96 -0.77 -13.47 -24.80
CA SER A 96 -0.42 -13.65 -26.21
C SER A 96 1.01 -13.21 -26.53
N ILE A 97 1.45 -12.06 -25.98
CA ILE A 97 2.83 -11.59 -26.10
C ILE A 97 3.81 -12.60 -25.47
N TYR A 98 3.45 -13.13 -24.30
CA TYR A 98 4.27 -14.09 -23.58
C TYR A 98 4.40 -15.42 -24.32
N ASP A 99 3.28 -16.02 -24.78
CA ASP A 99 3.30 -17.23 -25.61
C ASP A 99 4.16 -17.04 -26.87
N PHE A 100 3.96 -15.93 -27.57
CA PHE A 100 4.72 -15.63 -28.78
C PHE A 100 6.22 -15.50 -28.50
N SER A 101 6.59 -14.85 -27.40
CA SER A 101 8.01 -14.75 -27.00
C SER A 101 8.63 -16.11 -26.71
N MET A 102 7.90 -17.01 -26.04
CA MET A 102 8.36 -18.37 -25.74
C MET A 102 8.52 -19.21 -27.02
N ARG A 103 7.60 -19.09 -27.97
CA ARG A 103 7.69 -19.76 -29.28
C ARG A 103 8.90 -19.30 -30.09
N ILE A 104 9.27 -18.01 -30.02
CA ILE A 104 10.49 -17.50 -30.66
C ILE A 104 11.73 -18.04 -29.96
N GLU A 105 11.76 -18.04 -28.63
CA GLU A 105 12.89 -18.57 -27.85
C GLU A 105 13.16 -20.04 -28.17
N ASN A 106 12.12 -20.83 -28.39
CA ASN A 106 12.21 -22.26 -28.73
C ASN A 106 12.44 -22.53 -30.23
N SER A 107 12.50 -21.50 -31.08
CA SER A 107 12.66 -21.66 -32.53
C SER A 107 14.12 -21.74 -32.96
N SER A 108 14.43 -22.65 -33.89
CA SER A 108 15.75 -22.70 -34.56
C SER A 108 16.08 -21.43 -35.34
N PHE A 109 15.09 -20.59 -35.63
CA PHE A 109 15.25 -19.32 -36.34
C PHE A 109 15.24 -18.09 -35.43
N LYS A 110 15.32 -18.26 -34.11
CA LYS A 110 15.28 -17.18 -33.10
C LYS A 110 16.04 -15.92 -33.52
N GLU A 111 17.32 -16.05 -33.86
CA GLU A 111 18.18 -14.90 -34.17
C GLU A 111 17.73 -14.16 -35.44
N LYS A 112 17.29 -14.90 -36.47
CA LYS A 112 16.76 -14.30 -37.70
C LYS A 112 15.45 -13.57 -37.43
N ILE A 113 14.53 -14.19 -36.70
CA ILE A 113 13.24 -13.61 -36.33
C ILE A 113 13.45 -12.31 -35.53
N LEU A 114 14.29 -12.34 -34.49
CA LEU A 114 14.57 -11.16 -33.68
C LEU A 114 15.28 -10.06 -34.48
N THR A 115 16.12 -10.41 -35.46
CA THR A 115 16.77 -9.44 -36.34
C THR A 115 15.77 -8.71 -37.23
N GLU A 116 14.85 -9.44 -37.87
CA GLU A 116 13.82 -8.83 -38.72
C GLU A 116 12.85 -7.97 -37.90
N ILE A 117 12.46 -8.40 -36.69
CA ILE A 117 11.59 -7.60 -35.80
C ILE A 117 12.28 -6.30 -35.36
N ARG A 118 13.58 -6.36 -35.03
CA ARG A 118 14.35 -5.15 -34.68
C ARG A 118 14.49 -4.20 -35.86
N LYS A 119 14.64 -4.74 -37.07
CA LYS A 119 14.69 -3.96 -38.31
C LYS A 119 13.34 -3.26 -38.56
N ASP A 120 12.23 -3.99 -38.47
CA ASP A 120 10.88 -3.41 -38.59
C ASP A 120 10.64 -2.29 -37.58
N LEU A 121 11.04 -2.48 -36.32
CA LEU A 121 10.94 -1.45 -35.29
C LEU A 121 11.75 -0.19 -35.60
N LYS A 122 12.94 -0.35 -36.17
CA LYS A 122 13.80 0.77 -36.53
C LYS A 122 13.23 1.51 -37.74
N ASP A 123 12.92 0.77 -38.80
CA ASP A 123 12.60 1.32 -40.11
C ASP A 123 11.19 1.92 -40.15
N ASN A 124 10.22 1.29 -39.47
CA ASN A 124 8.80 1.69 -39.53
C ASN A 124 8.29 2.40 -38.27
N HIS A 125 9.00 2.27 -37.14
CA HIS A 125 8.51 2.77 -35.84
C HIS A 125 9.51 3.64 -35.07
N SER A 126 10.69 3.93 -35.63
CA SER A 126 11.73 4.74 -34.97
C SER A 126 12.14 4.23 -33.58
N ILE A 127 12.00 2.93 -33.32
CA ILE A 127 12.35 2.29 -32.06
C ILE A 127 13.61 1.44 -32.28
N THR A 128 14.70 1.82 -31.62
CA THR A 128 15.95 1.05 -31.67
C THR A 128 16.09 0.13 -30.46
N ILE A 129 16.40 -1.15 -30.72
CA ILE A 129 16.62 -2.18 -29.69
C ILE A 129 18.00 -2.79 -29.89
N LYS A 130 18.73 -3.00 -28.78
CA LYS A 130 20.06 -3.64 -28.80
C LYS A 130 19.94 -5.11 -29.20
N SER A 131 20.93 -5.64 -29.93
CA SER A 131 20.95 -7.03 -30.42
C SER A 131 20.89 -8.08 -29.31
N ASN A 132 21.41 -7.78 -28.11
CA ASN A 132 21.39 -8.68 -26.96
C ASN A 132 20.08 -8.61 -26.13
N THR A 133 19.08 -7.86 -26.58
CA THR A 133 17.81 -7.75 -25.86
C THR A 133 17.03 -9.06 -25.95
N PRO A 134 16.57 -9.65 -24.82
CA PRO A 134 15.79 -10.89 -24.80
C PRO A 134 14.51 -10.83 -25.65
N ALA A 135 14.02 -11.99 -26.13
CA ALA A 135 12.83 -12.02 -26.97
C ALA A 135 11.61 -11.39 -26.28
N ILE A 136 11.39 -11.70 -25.00
CA ILE A 136 10.27 -11.17 -24.20
C ILE A 136 10.25 -9.63 -24.14
N ASN A 137 11.41 -8.99 -23.96
CA ASN A 137 11.55 -7.53 -23.97
C ASN A 137 11.33 -6.96 -25.37
N THR A 138 11.88 -7.64 -26.39
CA THR A 138 11.66 -7.27 -27.79
C THR A 138 10.18 -7.33 -28.16
N MET A 139 9.44 -8.37 -27.75
CA MET A 139 8.02 -8.55 -28.06
C MET A 139 7.12 -7.54 -27.37
N VAL A 140 7.39 -7.22 -26.09
CA VAL A 140 6.65 -6.18 -25.37
C VAL A 140 6.79 -4.84 -26.09
N LYS A 141 8.01 -4.45 -26.50
CA LYS A 141 8.21 -3.22 -27.27
C LYS A 141 7.57 -3.28 -28.64
N TYR A 142 7.57 -4.45 -29.28
CA TYR A 142 7.02 -4.65 -30.61
C TYR A 142 5.49 -4.49 -30.66
N MET A 143 4.79 -5.12 -29.73
CA MET A 143 3.33 -5.20 -29.74
C MET A 143 2.67 -4.04 -29.01
N VAL A 144 3.25 -3.57 -27.90
CA VAL A 144 2.60 -2.56 -27.07
C VAL A 144 2.81 -1.16 -27.63
N ARG A 145 3.99 -0.85 -28.17
CA ARG A 145 4.34 0.44 -28.79
C ARG A 145 3.96 1.67 -27.95
N SER A 146 3.90 1.49 -26.63
CA SER A 146 3.55 2.53 -25.67
C SER A 146 4.78 3.29 -25.20
N ASP A 147 4.57 4.24 -24.30
CA ASP A 147 5.63 4.87 -23.55
C ASP A 147 6.49 3.85 -22.78
N LYS A 148 7.72 4.28 -22.45
CA LYS A 148 8.74 3.46 -21.78
C LYS A 148 8.27 2.91 -20.44
N VAL A 149 7.43 3.65 -19.70
CA VAL A 149 6.96 3.25 -18.37
C VAL A 149 5.97 2.10 -18.51
N THR A 150 4.99 2.22 -19.41
CA THR A 150 4.00 1.17 -19.67
C THR A 150 4.64 -0.12 -20.21
N ALA A 151 5.56 0.01 -21.17
CA ALA A 151 6.30 -1.15 -21.69
C ALA A 151 7.14 -1.84 -20.59
N SER A 152 7.78 -1.06 -19.71
CA SER A 152 8.54 -1.60 -18.57
C SER A 152 7.63 -2.35 -17.58
N ARG A 153 6.43 -1.81 -17.28
CA ARG A 153 5.45 -2.45 -16.39
C ARG A 153 5.01 -3.82 -16.91
N TYR A 154 4.67 -3.91 -18.19
CA TYR A 154 4.28 -5.17 -18.80
C TYR A 154 5.44 -6.17 -18.86
N LEU A 155 6.63 -5.71 -19.23
CA LEU A 155 7.82 -6.56 -19.25
C LEU A 155 8.09 -7.23 -17.89
N LYS A 156 7.93 -6.50 -16.79
CA LYS A 156 8.10 -7.07 -15.43
C LYS A 156 7.12 -8.22 -15.18
N VAL A 157 5.83 -8.01 -15.47
CA VAL A 157 4.81 -9.07 -15.31
C VAL A 157 5.18 -10.33 -16.08
N LEU A 158 5.59 -10.18 -17.34
CA LEU A 158 5.96 -11.34 -18.17
C LEU A 158 7.25 -12.02 -17.68
N THR A 159 8.21 -11.24 -17.18
CA THR A 159 9.47 -11.77 -16.64
C THR A 159 9.22 -12.57 -15.36
N VAL A 160 8.30 -12.13 -14.49
CA VAL A 160 7.88 -12.89 -13.31
C VAL A 160 7.23 -14.20 -13.72
N ALA A 161 6.29 -14.15 -14.67
CA ALA A 161 5.66 -15.36 -15.20
C ALA A 161 6.68 -16.36 -15.77
N GLN A 162 7.70 -15.86 -16.48
CA GLN A 162 8.79 -16.68 -17.01
C GLN A 162 9.63 -17.33 -15.90
N LYS A 163 9.98 -16.57 -14.85
CA LYS A 163 10.74 -17.09 -13.69
C LYS A 163 9.97 -18.15 -12.92
N GLU A 164 8.66 -17.99 -12.79
CA GLU A 164 7.77 -18.95 -12.11
C GLU A 164 7.36 -20.12 -13.02
N ASN A 165 7.90 -20.21 -14.25
CA ASN A 165 7.57 -21.23 -15.26
C ASN A 165 6.06 -21.35 -15.53
N LEU A 166 5.36 -20.22 -15.55
CA LEU A 166 3.94 -20.18 -15.83
C LEU A 166 3.66 -20.50 -17.30
N VAL A 167 2.59 -21.25 -17.56
CA VAL A 167 2.05 -21.45 -18.92
C VAL A 167 1.27 -20.21 -19.34
N ALA A 168 1.36 -19.81 -20.61
CA ALA A 168 0.73 -18.58 -21.10
C ALA A 168 -0.79 -18.53 -20.89
N ALA A 169 -1.48 -19.67 -21.02
CA ALA A 169 -2.93 -19.78 -20.79
C ALA A 169 -3.34 -19.42 -19.35
N ASP A 170 -2.47 -19.64 -18.37
CA ASP A 170 -2.74 -19.35 -16.96
C ASP A 170 -2.42 -17.90 -16.58
N LEU A 171 -1.74 -17.15 -17.45
CA LEU A 171 -1.29 -15.80 -17.17
C LEU A 171 -2.42 -14.83 -16.83
N PRO A 172 -3.58 -14.82 -17.53
CA PRO A 172 -4.66 -13.89 -17.18
C PRO A 172 -5.21 -14.12 -15.77
N ALA A 173 -5.49 -15.38 -15.43
CA ALA A 173 -5.98 -15.75 -14.10
C ALA A 173 -4.91 -15.50 -13.01
N TYR A 174 -3.64 -15.72 -13.34
CA TYR A 174 -2.52 -15.39 -12.47
C TYR A 174 -2.44 -13.88 -12.20
N ILE A 175 -2.59 -13.04 -13.23
CA ILE A 175 -2.54 -11.58 -13.07
C ILE A 175 -3.71 -11.09 -12.21
N ALA A 176 -4.92 -11.58 -12.47
CA ALA A 176 -6.12 -11.22 -11.70
C ALA A 176 -5.98 -11.61 -10.22
N ARG A 177 -5.53 -12.84 -9.93
CA ARG A 177 -5.31 -13.33 -8.55
C ARG A 177 -4.28 -12.51 -7.77
N ARG A 178 -3.32 -11.89 -8.46
CA ARG A 178 -2.29 -11.06 -7.84
C ARG A 178 -2.65 -9.57 -7.77
N GLY A 179 -3.91 -9.21 -7.99
CA GLY A 179 -4.37 -7.81 -7.89
C GLY A 179 -4.03 -6.95 -9.12
N GLY A 180 -3.76 -7.59 -10.26
CA GLY A 180 -3.52 -6.92 -11.54
C GLY A 180 -2.06 -6.56 -11.81
N VAL A 181 -1.83 -5.93 -12.96
CA VAL A 181 -0.48 -5.59 -13.49
C VAL A 181 0.31 -4.67 -12.56
N SER A 182 -0.36 -3.78 -11.81
CA SER A 182 0.29 -2.88 -10.86
C SER A 182 0.83 -3.64 -9.65
N GLN A 183 0.09 -4.60 -9.13
CA GLN A 183 0.41 -5.31 -7.88
C GLN A 183 1.43 -6.44 -8.07
N ILE A 184 1.54 -7.01 -9.28
CA ILE A 184 2.60 -7.99 -9.59
C ILE A 184 4.00 -7.35 -9.54
N GLN A 185 4.11 -6.04 -9.78
CA GLN A 185 5.35 -5.29 -9.64
C GLN A 185 5.80 -5.24 -8.17
N ASP A 186 4.86 -5.21 -7.23
CA ASP A 186 5.14 -5.19 -5.80
C ASP A 186 5.68 -6.56 -5.34
N VAL A 187 5.32 -7.66 -6.01
CA VAL A 187 5.87 -8.99 -5.69
C VAL A 187 7.32 -9.16 -6.15
N GLU A 188 7.71 -8.56 -7.29
CA GLU A 188 9.11 -8.59 -7.75
C GLU A 188 9.97 -7.54 -7.04
N SER A 189 9.39 -6.38 -6.70
CA SER A 189 10.02 -5.39 -5.80
C SER A 189 10.18 -5.96 -4.40
N ALA A 190 9.23 -6.74 -3.90
CA ALA A 190 9.35 -7.50 -2.66
C ALA A 190 10.40 -8.62 -2.78
N ALA A 191 10.49 -9.33 -3.91
CA ALA A 191 11.49 -10.39 -4.12
C ALA A 191 12.93 -9.88 -4.25
N LEU A 192 13.14 -8.71 -4.85
CA LEU A 192 14.43 -8.00 -4.87
C LEU A 192 14.71 -7.27 -3.54
N ALA A 193 13.67 -6.83 -2.83
CA ALA A 193 13.75 -6.28 -1.48
C ALA A 193 13.76 -7.35 -0.37
N LYS A 194 13.73 -8.65 -0.69
CA LYS A 194 13.78 -9.74 0.31
C LYS A 194 15.08 -9.78 1.12
N GLY A 195 16.13 -9.09 0.66
CA GLY A 195 17.36 -8.90 1.45
C GLY A 195 17.23 -7.84 2.56
N THR A 196 16.51 -6.74 2.30
CA THR A 196 16.59 -5.51 3.11
C THR A 196 15.21 -4.90 3.43
N GLY A 197 14.25 -4.93 2.49
CA GLY A 197 12.88 -4.47 2.69
C GLY A 197 11.99 -5.44 3.47
N ASP A 198 12.25 -6.75 3.43
CA ASP A 198 11.54 -7.71 4.29
C ASP A 198 11.92 -7.53 5.77
N LYS A 199 13.20 -7.20 6.05
CA LYS A 199 13.64 -6.81 7.40
C LYS A 199 12.98 -5.51 7.82
N ASN A 200 13.05 -4.47 6.99
CA ASN A 200 12.43 -3.18 7.32
C ASN A 200 10.91 -3.27 7.50
N ASN A 201 10.20 -4.09 6.71
CA ASN A 201 8.75 -4.28 6.85
C ASN A 201 8.40 -5.10 8.11
N LYS A 202 9.18 -6.14 8.43
CA LYS A 202 9.03 -6.89 9.68
C LYS A 202 9.35 -6.02 10.90
N GLU A 203 10.40 -5.21 10.84
CA GLU A 203 10.79 -4.27 11.89
C GLU A 203 9.76 -3.17 12.07
N ARG A 204 9.23 -2.60 10.97
CA ARG A 204 8.13 -1.64 11.02
C ARG A 204 6.89 -2.25 11.66
N THR A 205 6.50 -3.46 11.23
CA THR A 205 5.36 -4.19 11.80
C THR A 205 5.57 -4.45 13.29
N SER A 206 6.80 -4.77 13.71
CA SER A 206 7.15 -5.00 15.11
C SER A 206 7.06 -3.71 15.94
N LEU A 207 7.55 -2.59 15.43
CA LEU A 207 7.44 -1.28 16.10
C LEU A 207 5.98 -0.80 16.22
N ILE A 208 5.14 -1.05 15.20
CA ILE A 208 3.71 -0.73 15.27
C ILE A 208 3.01 -1.61 16.30
N ARG A 209 3.31 -2.91 16.32
CA ARG A 209 2.78 -3.83 17.34
C ARG A 209 3.14 -3.33 18.74
N GLU A 210 4.42 -3.06 18.97
CA GLU A 210 4.91 -2.55 20.25
C GLU A 210 4.22 -1.24 20.65
N TYR A 211 4.01 -0.33 19.70
CA TYR A 211 3.24 0.89 19.94
C TYR A 211 1.84 0.59 20.49
N TYR A 212 1.07 -0.28 19.85
CA TYR A 212 -0.30 -0.61 20.29
C TYR A 212 -0.31 -1.40 21.61
N GLU A 213 0.66 -2.29 21.84
CA GLU A 213 0.83 -2.97 23.13
C GLU A 213 1.09 -1.97 24.27
N LEU A 214 1.93 -0.96 24.04
CA LEU A 214 2.19 0.10 25.02
C LEU A 214 0.96 0.98 25.27
N VAL A 215 0.21 1.31 24.22
CA VAL A 215 -1.07 2.02 24.36
C VAL A 215 -2.05 1.20 25.19
N GLY A 216 -2.13 -0.11 24.97
CA GLY A 216 -2.93 -1.04 25.76
C GLY A 216 -2.49 -1.08 27.23
N LYS A 217 -1.19 -1.27 27.50
CA LYS A 217 -0.62 -1.29 28.86
C LYS A 217 -0.85 0.01 29.63
N ALA A 218 -0.84 1.15 28.94
CA ALA A 218 -1.08 2.46 29.54
C ALA A 218 -2.56 2.83 29.65
N SER A 219 -3.45 2.09 28.99
CA SER A 219 -4.89 2.33 28.98
C SER A 219 -5.48 2.15 30.38
N LYS A 220 -6.43 3.02 30.72
CA LYS A 220 -7.27 2.91 31.92
C LYS A 220 -8.68 2.39 31.60
N LEU A 221 -8.87 1.96 30.36
CA LEU A 221 -10.12 1.39 29.87
C LEU A 221 -9.94 -0.12 29.83
N ASP A 222 -10.41 -0.78 30.88
CA ASP A 222 -10.50 -2.21 31.02
C ASP A 222 -11.96 -2.66 31.00
N PHE A 223 -12.16 -3.92 30.61
CA PHE A 223 -13.44 -4.60 30.70
C PHE A 223 -13.20 -6.09 30.89
N ASP A 224 -14.06 -6.73 31.67
CA ASP A 224 -14.07 -8.19 31.80
C ASP A 224 -14.89 -8.79 30.66
N PHE A 225 -14.34 -9.81 30.01
CA PHE A 225 -15.03 -10.59 28.98
C PHE A 225 -15.20 -12.03 29.46
N ASP A 226 -16.44 -12.36 29.83
CA ASP A 226 -16.80 -13.68 30.37
C ASP A 226 -17.09 -14.75 29.29
N GLY A 227 -16.94 -14.40 28.01
CA GLY A 227 -17.17 -15.31 26.90
C GLY A 227 -15.92 -16.10 26.48
N ASP A 228 -16.13 -17.10 25.64
CA ASP A 228 -15.03 -17.89 25.08
C ASP A 228 -14.27 -17.09 23.99
N VAL A 229 -12.96 -17.28 23.94
CA VAL A 229 -12.10 -16.75 22.87
C VAL A 229 -11.93 -17.80 21.78
N CYS A 230 -12.35 -17.48 20.56
CA CYS A 230 -12.20 -18.35 19.40
C CYS A 230 -10.74 -18.31 18.90
N VAL A 231 -10.04 -19.43 18.95
CA VAL A 231 -8.64 -19.54 18.51
C VAL A 231 -8.57 -20.11 17.08
N TYR A 232 -7.87 -19.41 16.20
CA TYR A 232 -7.70 -19.77 14.78
C TYR A 232 -6.23 -19.99 14.40
N ALA A 233 -5.33 -20.07 15.39
CA ALA A 233 -3.92 -20.32 15.15
C ALA A 233 -3.71 -21.71 14.52
N GLU A 234 -2.91 -21.77 13.44
CA GLU A 234 -2.45 -23.04 12.88
C GLU A 234 -1.35 -23.63 13.77
N GLU A 235 -1.56 -24.81 14.35
CA GLU A 235 -0.49 -25.55 15.02
C GLU A 235 0.58 -25.95 14.01
N LYS A 236 1.73 -25.28 14.03
CA LYS A 236 2.94 -25.70 13.30
C LYS A 236 3.95 -26.28 14.30
N GLU A 237 4.21 -27.58 14.15
CA GLU A 237 5.36 -28.34 14.69
C GLU A 237 6.06 -27.72 15.91
N GLY A 238 5.37 -27.71 17.06
CA GLY A 238 5.99 -27.43 18.36
C GLY A 238 6.42 -25.97 18.62
N LYS A 239 6.03 -25.02 17.77
CA LYS A 239 6.13 -23.58 18.07
C LYS A 239 4.81 -22.89 17.72
N THR A 240 3.94 -22.79 18.70
CA THR A 240 2.79 -21.88 18.62
C THR A 240 3.34 -20.45 18.61
N GLU A 241 3.34 -19.79 17.46
CA GLU A 241 3.60 -18.35 17.44
C GLU A 241 2.34 -17.65 17.95
N GLU A 242 2.32 -17.36 19.26
CA GLU A 242 1.20 -16.71 19.94
C GLU A 242 0.92 -15.32 19.37
N SER A 243 -0.37 -14.96 19.30
CA SER A 243 -0.82 -13.62 18.94
C SER A 243 -0.65 -12.67 20.14
N SER A 244 -0.25 -11.43 19.87
CA SER A 244 -0.18 -10.37 20.89
C SER A 244 -1.54 -9.74 21.18
N PHE A 245 -2.50 -9.83 20.26
CA PHE A 245 -3.80 -9.15 20.37
C PHE A 245 -5.00 -10.10 20.30
N CYS A 246 -5.99 -9.84 21.15
CA CYS A 246 -7.34 -10.39 21.00
C CYS A 246 -8.22 -9.45 20.17
N VAL A 247 -8.86 -9.98 19.12
CA VAL A 247 -9.72 -9.23 18.21
C VAL A 247 -11.19 -9.41 18.57
N PHE A 248 -11.77 -8.34 19.09
CA PHE A 248 -13.20 -8.25 19.39
C PHE A 248 -13.99 -7.77 18.17
N VAL A 249 -14.97 -8.56 17.75
CA VAL A 249 -15.94 -8.18 16.71
C VAL A 249 -17.22 -7.75 17.39
N ALA A 250 -17.69 -6.53 17.11
CA ALA A 250 -18.91 -5.98 17.67
C ALA A 250 -19.81 -5.38 16.59
N VAL A 251 -21.12 -5.48 16.80
CA VAL A 251 -22.15 -4.86 15.96
C VAL A 251 -22.57 -3.52 16.56
N HIS A 252 -22.63 -2.48 15.73
CA HIS A 252 -23.16 -1.17 16.12
C HIS A 252 -24.69 -1.22 16.20
N VAL A 253 -25.25 -0.79 17.33
CA VAL A 253 -26.69 -0.89 17.63
C VAL A 253 -27.33 0.51 17.74
N GLY A 254 -26.63 1.55 17.29
CA GLY A 254 -27.07 2.95 17.36
C GLY A 254 -26.42 3.76 18.49
N GLY A 255 -26.21 5.05 18.25
CA GLY A 255 -25.51 5.94 19.18
C GLY A 255 -24.08 5.46 19.46
N SER A 256 -23.70 5.41 20.74
CA SER A 256 -22.40 4.86 21.20
C SER A 256 -22.51 3.41 21.72
N LYS A 257 -23.56 2.68 21.35
CA LYS A 257 -23.79 1.30 21.82
C LYS A 257 -23.32 0.28 20.80
N PHE A 258 -22.55 -0.69 21.29
CA PHE A 258 -22.06 -1.83 20.54
C PHE A 258 -22.47 -3.12 21.26
N LYS A 259 -22.78 -4.17 20.50
CA LYS A 259 -22.99 -5.52 21.04
C LYS A 259 -21.84 -6.41 20.59
N MET A 260 -21.18 -7.04 21.55
CA MET A 260 -20.09 -7.97 21.26
C MET A 260 -20.64 -9.22 20.57
N VAL A 261 -19.95 -9.67 19.53
CA VAL A 261 -20.27 -10.89 18.77
C VAL A 261 -19.31 -12.01 19.14
N SER A 262 -18.02 -11.72 19.18
CA SER A 262 -16.98 -12.73 19.40
C SER A 262 -15.67 -12.08 19.83
N ALA A 263 -14.91 -12.79 20.65
CA ALA A 263 -13.48 -12.55 20.88
C ALA A 263 -12.68 -13.58 20.08
N ASN A 264 -11.62 -13.14 19.40
CA ASN A 264 -10.90 -13.99 18.46
C ASN A 264 -9.39 -13.85 18.62
N GLU A 265 -8.70 -14.96 18.69
CA GLU A 265 -7.26 -15.06 18.50
C GLU A 265 -7.00 -15.56 17.08
N LEU A 266 -6.69 -14.63 16.16
CA LEU A 266 -6.66 -14.90 14.72
C LEU A 266 -5.32 -15.49 14.23
N GLY A 267 -4.37 -15.69 15.15
CA GLY A 267 -3.01 -16.14 14.85
C GLY A 267 -2.12 -15.04 14.29
N LYS A 268 -0.80 -15.23 14.46
CA LYS A 268 0.21 -14.21 14.15
C LYS A 268 0.23 -13.75 12.69
N ALA A 269 -0.01 -14.66 11.74
CA ALA A 269 -0.02 -14.29 10.33
C ALA A 269 -1.16 -13.32 9.97
N TYR A 270 -2.34 -13.51 10.58
CA TYR A 270 -3.45 -12.58 10.42
C TYR A 270 -3.18 -11.28 11.18
N GLU A 271 -2.67 -11.38 12.41
CA GLU A 271 -2.31 -10.22 13.22
C GLU A 271 -1.31 -9.32 12.51
N ASP A 272 -0.27 -9.87 11.86
CA ASP A 272 0.69 -9.10 11.06
C ASP A 272 -0.01 -8.26 9.99
N ASN A 273 -1.03 -8.82 9.32
CA ASN A 273 -1.80 -8.10 8.32
C ASN A 273 -2.70 -7.02 8.94
N LEU A 274 -3.31 -7.31 10.09
CA LEU A 274 -4.11 -6.35 10.83
C LEU A 274 -3.26 -5.17 11.32
N VAL A 275 -2.13 -5.44 11.96
CA VAL A 275 -1.15 -4.45 12.44
C VAL A 275 -0.66 -3.57 11.30
N LYS A 276 -0.34 -4.16 10.15
CA LYS A 276 0.01 -3.39 8.94
C LYS A 276 -1.13 -2.50 8.47
N PHE A 277 -2.37 -3.00 8.50
CA PHE A 277 -3.54 -2.27 8.05
C PHE A 277 -3.85 -1.06 8.94
N ILE A 278 -3.92 -1.25 10.25
CA ILE A 278 -4.21 -0.17 11.21
C ILE A 278 -3.01 0.78 11.38
N GLY A 279 -1.80 0.33 11.07
CA GLY A 279 -0.59 1.13 11.09
C GLY A 279 -0.30 1.90 9.79
N LYS A 280 -1.21 1.89 8.80
CA LYS A 280 -1.02 2.64 7.54
C LYS A 280 -0.86 4.15 7.72
N THR A 281 -1.43 4.69 8.80
CA THR A 281 -1.37 6.12 9.11
C THR A 281 -0.11 6.50 9.91
N LEU A 282 0.63 5.52 10.44
CA LEU A 282 1.87 5.75 11.18
C LEU A 282 3.06 5.96 10.23
N PRO A 283 4.11 6.70 10.65
CA PRO A 283 5.29 6.95 9.84
C PRO A 283 5.89 5.70 9.20
N ASN A 284 6.38 5.84 7.98
CA ASN A 284 7.06 4.77 7.25
C ASN A 284 8.55 4.67 7.59
N ASP A 285 9.14 5.74 8.10
CA ASP A 285 10.52 5.79 8.55
C ASP A 285 10.69 5.06 9.90
N LEU A 286 11.61 4.08 9.94
CA LEU A 286 11.86 3.26 11.14
C LEU A 286 12.49 4.06 12.28
N THR A 287 13.32 5.05 11.96
CA THR A 287 13.94 5.95 12.94
C THR A 287 12.88 6.80 13.60
N VAL A 288 12.01 7.44 12.81
CA VAL A 288 10.90 8.26 13.33
C VAL A 288 9.94 7.42 14.17
N LEU A 289 9.59 6.23 13.69
CA LEU A 289 8.69 5.32 14.40
C LEU A 289 9.29 4.81 15.71
N GLU A 290 10.59 4.43 15.73
CA GLU A 290 11.29 3.98 16.94
C GLU A 290 11.41 5.11 17.98
N HIS A 291 11.67 6.34 17.56
CA HIS A 291 11.69 7.51 18.45
C HIS A 291 10.30 7.78 19.04
N GLY A 292 9.25 7.70 18.22
CA GLY A 292 7.87 7.83 18.69
C GLY A 292 7.49 6.78 19.75
N VAL A 293 7.88 5.52 19.53
CA VAL A 293 7.70 4.44 20.51
C VAL A 293 8.48 4.73 21.80
N ARG A 294 9.73 5.18 21.71
CA ARG A 294 10.53 5.57 22.89
C ARG A 294 9.93 6.74 23.65
N ASN A 295 9.40 7.74 22.97
CA ASN A 295 8.76 8.89 23.61
C ASN A 295 7.52 8.44 24.40
N LEU A 296 6.73 7.52 23.87
CA LEU A 296 5.62 6.91 24.60
C LEU A 296 6.10 6.18 25.87
N LYS A 297 7.17 5.36 25.77
CA LYS A 297 7.76 4.70 26.96
C LYS A 297 8.22 5.72 28.02
N LYS A 298 8.83 6.82 27.57
CA LYS A 298 9.26 7.92 28.45
C LYS A 298 8.06 8.56 29.16
N GLN A 299 7.00 8.86 28.43
CA GLN A 299 5.75 9.38 29.01
C GLN A 299 5.17 8.41 30.05
N ILE A 300 5.05 7.12 29.72
CA ILE A 300 4.55 6.09 30.66
C ILE A 300 5.43 6.02 31.91
N SER A 301 6.76 6.05 31.77
CA SER A 301 7.69 5.98 32.90
C SER A 301 7.58 7.16 33.88
N MET A 302 7.18 8.32 33.38
CA MET A 302 7.03 9.57 34.14
C MET A 302 5.62 9.75 34.70
N ASP A 303 4.62 9.05 34.15
CA ASP A 303 3.23 9.12 34.58
C ASP A 303 3.03 8.37 35.91
N LYS A 304 3.05 9.12 37.02
CA LYS A 304 2.85 8.58 38.38
C LYS A 304 1.51 7.88 38.58
N SER A 305 0.52 8.07 37.70
CA SER A 305 -0.75 7.35 37.76
C SER A 305 -0.66 5.91 37.26
N GLN A 306 0.44 5.53 36.59
CA GLN A 306 0.70 4.17 36.14
C GLN A 306 1.35 3.31 37.24
N PRO A 307 1.12 1.98 37.23
CA PRO A 307 1.73 1.04 38.16
C PRO A 307 3.26 1.19 38.23
N GLU A 308 3.83 1.11 39.43
CA GLU A 308 5.28 1.25 39.63
C GLU A 308 6.07 0.16 38.87
N SER A 309 5.52 -1.06 38.78
CA SER A 309 6.08 -2.15 37.99
C SER A 309 6.22 -1.77 36.51
N LEU A 310 5.15 -1.26 35.90
CA LEU A 310 5.14 -0.81 34.50
C LEU A 310 6.12 0.34 34.28
N ARG A 311 6.17 1.32 35.20
CA ARG A 311 7.11 2.45 35.11
C ARG A 311 8.57 2.01 35.14
N LYS A 312 8.92 1.06 36.02
CA LYS A 312 10.27 0.48 36.10
C LYS A 312 10.62 -0.32 34.84
N GLU A 313 9.68 -1.11 34.32
CA GLU A 313 9.85 -1.83 33.05
C GLU A 313 10.19 -0.86 31.91
N MET A 314 9.48 0.27 31.79
CA MET A 314 9.75 1.27 30.77
C MET A 314 11.14 1.90 30.92
N GLN A 315 11.59 2.18 32.15
CA GLN A 315 12.95 2.71 32.40
C GLN A 315 14.03 1.72 31.96
N VAL A 316 13.85 0.43 32.22
CA VAL A 316 14.77 -0.62 31.77
C VAL A 316 14.82 -0.69 30.25
N GLN A 317 13.67 -0.64 29.58
CA GLN A 317 13.62 -0.66 28.11
C GLN A 317 14.22 0.60 27.46
N LEU A 318 14.12 1.76 28.12
CA LEU A 318 14.72 3.02 27.65
C LEU A 318 16.25 3.02 27.75
N ALA A 319 16.84 2.20 28.62
CA ALA A 319 18.29 2.05 28.72
C ALA A 319 18.89 1.27 27.53
N ILE A 320 18.07 0.55 26.76
CA ILE A 320 18.49 -0.13 25.53
C ILE A 320 18.77 0.96 24.47
N PRO A 321 19.92 0.91 23.76
CA PRO A 321 20.24 1.89 22.72
C PRO A 321 19.28 1.82 21.52
N LEU A 322 19.10 2.95 20.82
CA LEU A 322 18.35 3.03 19.57
C LEU A 322 18.95 2.10 18.51
N LYS A 323 18.07 1.36 17.82
CA LYS A 323 18.48 0.41 16.78
C LYS A 323 18.69 1.11 15.44
N HIS A 324 17.85 2.09 15.11
CA HIS A 324 17.93 2.88 13.89
C HIS A 324 18.58 4.23 14.18
N LYS A 325 19.72 4.51 13.54
CA LYS A 325 20.44 5.79 13.65
C LYS A 325 19.93 6.75 12.57
N GLN A 326 19.87 8.05 12.88
CA GLN A 326 19.68 9.09 11.88
C GLN A 326 20.78 8.97 10.81
N VAL A 327 20.38 9.02 9.54
CA VAL A 327 21.31 9.23 8.44
C VAL A 327 21.63 10.72 8.43
N GLU A 328 22.80 11.10 8.93
CA GLU A 328 23.32 12.44 8.72
C GLU A 328 23.58 12.62 7.22
N VAL A 329 22.80 13.50 6.58
CA VAL A 329 23.09 13.95 5.22
C VAL A 329 24.30 14.87 5.35
N ILE A 330 25.47 14.40 4.91
CA ILE A 330 26.62 15.27 4.68
C ILE A 330 26.29 16.06 3.43
N ASP A 331 25.89 17.32 3.60
CA ASP A 331 25.81 18.26 2.50
C ASP A 331 27.21 18.43 1.91
N MET A 332 27.43 17.90 0.71
CA MET A 332 28.58 18.30 -0.10
C MET A 332 28.31 19.72 -0.57
N ASP A 333 28.94 20.69 0.09
CA ASP A 333 29.10 22.06 -0.38
C ASP A 333 29.59 22.05 -1.83
N ASN A 334 28.69 22.36 -2.77
CA ASN A 334 29.07 22.74 -4.13
C ASN A 334 29.50 24.20 -4.11
N SER A 335 30.72 24.46 -3.65
CA SER A 335 31.41 25.72 -3.92
C SER A 335 32.50 25.49 -4.96
N ASP A 336 32.10 25.38 -6.23
CA ASP A 336 33.01 25.68 -7.36
C ASP A 336 32.83 27.16 -7.71
N ASP A 337 33.59 27.98 -6.98
CA ASP A 337 33.86 29.37 -7.33
C ASP A 337 34.94 29.35 -8.41
N ALA A 338 34.56 29.55 -9.67
CA ALA A 338 35.50 29.71 -10.78
C ALA A 338 35.62 31.20 -11.11
N PRO A 339 36.81 31.83 -10.94
CA PRO A 339 37.07 33.11 -11.55
C PRO A 339 37.47 32.93 -13.02
N LEU A 340 36.98 33.88 -13.82
CA LEU A 340 37.11 34.12 -15.26
C LEU A 340 38.37 33.61 -15.97
#